data_AF-A0A967PEK8-F1
#
_entry.id   AF-A0A967PEK8-F1
#
_cell.length_a   1.000
_cell.length_b   1.000
_cell.length_c   1.000
_cell.angle_alpha   90.00
_cell.angle_beta   90.00
_cell.angle_gamma   90.00
#
_symmetry.space_group_name_H-M   'P 1'
#
loop_
_entity.id
_entity.type
_entity.pdbx_description
1 polymer ?
#
loop_
_entity_poly.entity_id
_entity_poly.type
_entity_poly.pdbx_seq_one_letter_code
_entity_poly.pdbx_strand_id
1 'polypeptide(L)' 'KNVLQKYGNMSSPTVIYVISEFLSSGEYEKGDLGLIASLGPGFSSEVLLFQIQ' A
#
# COMPACT_ATOMS: atom_id res chain seq x y z
N LYS A 1 -2.01 -9.33 -1.51
CA LYS A 1 -1.38 -10.68 -1.35
C LYS A 1 -0.31 -10.95 -2.42
N ASN A 2 -0.43 -10.42 -3.64
CA ASN A 2 0.45 -10.84 -4.74
C ASN A 2 1.88 -10.31 -4.57
N VAL A 3 2.08 -9.06 -4.13
CA VAL A 3 3.42 -8.52 -3.82
C VAL A 3 4.21 -9.40 -2.85
N LEU A 4 3.66 -9.73 -1.68
CA LEU A 4 4.36 -10.57 -0.69
C LEU A 4 4.59 -12.01 -1.19
N GLN A 5 3.67 -12.56 -1.98
CA GLN A 5 3.88 -13.89 -2.58
C GLN A 5 5.02 -13.89 -3.60
N LYS A 6 5.17 -12.81 -4.38
CA LYS A 6 6.20 -12.70 -5.43
C LYS A 6 7.57 -12.37 -4.87
N TYR A 7 7.63 -11.49 -3.86
CA TYR A 7 8.88 -10.87 -3.42
C TYR A 7 9.21 -11.09 -1.94
N GLY A 8 8.30 -11.70 -1.17
CA GLY A 8 8.41 -11.79 0.29
C GLY A 8 8.17 -10.46 0.98
N ASN A 9 8.44 -10.43 2.29
CA ASN A 9 8.50 -9.17 3.04
C ASN A 9 9.88 -8.55 2.83
N MET A 10 9.93 -7.47 2.06
CA MET A 10 11.15 -6.73 1.73
C MET A 10 11.45 -5.59 2.73
N SER A 11 10.80 -5.57 3.90
CA SER A 11 10.76 -4.41 4.81
C SER A 11 10.01 -3.22 4.19
N SER A 12 10.42 -1.97 4.47
CA SER A 12 9.75 -0.74 4.04
C SER A 12 9.38 -0.67 2.55
N PRO A 13 10.21 -1.13 1.58
CA PRO A 13 9.86 -1.17 0.16
C PRO A 13 8.57 -1.94 -0.17
N THR A 14 8.17 -2.89 0.67
CA THR A 14 6.93 -3.67 0.48
C THR A 14 5.71 -2.77 0.36
N VAL A 15 5.65 -1.69 1.14
CA VAL A 15 4.52 -0.74 1.13
C VAL A 15 4.41 -0.07 -0.24
N ILE A 16 5.53 0.38 -0.81
CA ILE A 16 5.56 1.04 -2.11
C ILE A 16 5.14 0.09 -3.24
N TYR A 17 5.58 -1.17 -3.18
CA TYR A 17 5.18 -2.17 -4.18
C TYR A 17 3.70 -2.51 -4.09
N VAL A 18 3.12 -2.57 -2.88
CA VAL A 18 1.68 -2.78 -2.69
C VAL A 18 0.89 -1.61 -3.28
N ILE A 19 1.32 -0.36 -3.02
CA ILE A 19 0.68 0.83 -3.60
C ILE A 19 0.79 0.82 -5.13
N SER A 20 1.98 0.50 -5.67
CA SER A 20 2.19 0.42 -7.12
C SER A 20 1.32 -0.65 -7.79
N GLU A 21 1.18 -1.82 -7.17
CA GLU A 21 0.30 -2.88 -7.67
C GLU A 21 -1.18 -2.46 -7.63
N PHE A 22 -1.61 -1.82 -6.53
CA PHE A 22 -2.97 -1.27 -6.41
C PHE A 22 -3.26 -0.21 -7.49
N LEU A 23 -2.39 0.79 -7.64
CA LEU A 23 -2.54 1.84 -8.66
C LEU A 23 -2.52 1.26 -10.08
N SER A 24 -1.71 0.22 -10.33
CA SER A 24 -1.65 -0.43 -11.64
C SER A 24 -2.86 -1.30 -11.95
N SER A 25 -3.62 -1.74 -10.93
CA SER A 25 -4.82 -2.56 -11.14
C SER A 25 -5.96 -1.78 -11.79
N GLY A 26 -6.03 -0.47 -11.55
CA GLY A 26 -7.12 0.39 -12.01
C GLY A 26 -8.47 0.12 -11.34
N GLU A 27 -8.51 -0.68 -10.27
CA GLU A 27 -9.72 -1.02 -9.53
C GLU A 27 -10.14 0.09 -8.54
N TYR A 28 -10.33 1.31 -9.05
CA TYR A 28 -10.75 2.48 -8.29
C TYR A 28 -11.40 3.54 -9.20
N GLU A 29 -12.22 4.39 -8.62
CA GLU A 29 -12.86 5.51 -9.30
C GLU A 29 -12.30 6.86 -8.82
N LYS A 30 -12.46 7.89 -9.66
CA LYS A 30 -12.11 9.25 -9.28
C LYS A 30 -12.97 9.71 -8.10
N GLY A 31 -12.32 10.21 -7.06
CA GLY A 31 -12.97 10.64 -5.83
C GLY A 31 -12.99 9.58 -4.74
N ASP A 32 -12.61 8.33 -5.03
CA ASP A 32 -12.52 7.27 -4.03
C ASP A 32 -11.52 7.63 -2.93
N LEU A 33 -11.87 7.26 -1.69
CA LEU A 33 -10.98 7.39 -0.55
C LEU A 33 -10.20 6.09 -0.36
N GLY A 34 -8.87 6.23 -0.28
CA GLY A 34 -7.96 5.14 0.04
C GLY A 34 -7.33 5.33 1.41
N LEU A 35 -7.04 4.21 2.07
CA LEU A 35 -6.30 4.17 3.33
C LEU A 35 -5.03 3.34 3.15
N ILE A 36 -3.88 3.94 3.45
CA ILE A 36 -2.60 3.23 3.55
C ILE A 36 -2.25 3.11 5.02
N ALA A 37 -1.98 1.89 5.48
CA ALA A 37 -1.42 1.63 6.80
C ALA A 37 -0.11 0.88 6.65
N SER A 38 0.93 1.37 7.31
CA SER A 38 2.22 0.71 7.41
C SER A 38 2.59 0.46 8.87
N LEU A 39 3.23 -0.67 9.12
CA LEU A 39 3.68 -1.09 10.45
C LEU A 39 5.12 -1.58 10.34
N GLY A 40 5.99 -0.96 11.12
CA GLY A 40 7.39 -1.34 11.27
C GLY A 40 7.66 -2.07 12.60
N PRO A 41 8.84 -2.69 12.74
CA PRO A 41 9.30 -3.24 14.01
C PRO A 41 9.43 -2.13 15.06
N GLY A 42 9.14 -2.44 16.33
CA GLY A 42 9.13 -1.44 17.40
C GLY A 42 7.84 -0.64 17.52
N PHE A 43 6.74 -1.13 16.90
CA PHE A 43 5.39 -0.52 16.93
C PHE A 43 5.28 0.85 16.27
N SER A 44 6.27 1.28 15.50
CA SER A 44 6.16 2.44 14.63
C SER A 44 5.12 2.17 13.54
N SER A 45 4.06 2.97 13.51
CA SER A 45 2.97 2.84 12.55
C SER A 45 2.71 4.18 11.89
N GLU A 46 2.35 4.15 10.62
CA GLU A 46 1.91 5.33 9.89
C GLU A 46 0.64 4.98 9.11
N VAL A 47 -0.36 5.86 9.21
CA VAL A 47 -1.65 5.70 8.54
C VAL A 47 -1.95 6.98 7.77
N LEU A 48 -2.25 6.84 6.49
CA LEU A 48 -2.49 7.92 5.56
C LEU A 48 -3.85 7.73 4.89
N LEU A 49 -4.70 8.74 4.97
CA LEU A 49 -5.93 8.84 4.19
C LEU A 49 -5.64 9.67 2.94
N PHE A 50 -6.05 9.20 1.78
CA PHE A 50 -5.88 9.90 0.51
C PHE A 50 -7.13 9.79 -0.35
N GLN A 51 -7.23 10.65 -1.36
CA GLN A 51 -8.31 10.62 -2.35
C GLN A 51 -7.72 10.43 -3.76
N ILE A 52 -8.33 9.55 -4.54
CA ILE A 52 -8.00 9.35 -5.95
C ILE A 52 -8.49 10.57 -6.75
N GLN A 53 -7.61 11.15 -7.56
CA GLN A 53 -7.89 12.34 -8.38
C GLN A 53 -8.18 12.03 -9.85
#